data_AF-A0A9D5JHE9-F1
#
_entry.id   AF-A0A9D5JHE9-F1
#
_cell.length_a   1.000
_cell.length_b   1.000
_cell.length_c   1.000
_cell.angle_alpha   90.00
_cell.angle_beta   90.00
_cell.angle_gamma   90.00
#
_symmetry.space_group_name_H-M   'P 1'
#
loop_
_entity.id
_entity.type
_entity.pdbx_description
1 polymer ?
#
loop_
_entity_poly.entity_id
_entity_poly.type
_entity_poly.pdbx_seq_one_letter_code
_entity_poly.pdbx_strand_id
1 'polypeptide(L)' 'MSVQAPTKAPKITYSAVGGNMDEIHASYDAALAAVRGKLGATHRLFIDGAFVEGDGPLQQTASPIDREVIIGKFTSASA' A
#
# COMPACT_ATOMS: atom_id res chain seq x y z
N MET A 1 -9.40 -10.04 19.59
CA MET A 1 -9.86 -11.19 18.79
C MET A 1 -8.90 -11.32 17.63
N SER A 2 -8.27 -12.47 17.41
CA SER A 2 -7.22 -12.61 16.39
C SER A 2 -7.85 -12.82 15.01
N VAL A 3 -7.63 -11.89 14.09
CA VAL A 3 -7.97 -12.09 12.67
C VAL A 3 -6.91 -13.01 12.06
N GLN A 4 -7.34 -14.14 11.51
CA GLN A 4 -6.48 -15.06 10.79
C GLN A 4 -6.45 -14.64 9.31
N ALA A 5 -5.25 -14.43 8.75
CA ALA A 5 -5.10 -14.12 7.33
C ALA A 5 -5.59 -15.30 6.47
N PRO A 6 -6.22 -15.05 5.30
CA PRO A 6 -6.70 -16.11 4.43
C PRO A 6 -5.55 -17.00 3.95
N THR A 7 -5.75 -18.31 4.01
CA THR A 7 -4.77 -19.37 3.70
C THR A 7 -4.63 -19.68 2.20
N LYS A 8 -5.45 -19.07 1.34
CA LYS A 8 -5.36 -19.21 -0.11
C LYS A 8 -4.70 -17.99 -0.73
N ALA A 9 -3.79 -18.24 -1.67
CA ALA A 9 -3.21 -17.20 -2.51
C ALA A 9 -4.35 -16.40 -3.20
N PRO A 10 -4.26 -15.06 -3.22
CA PRO A 10 -5.24 -14.22 -3.89
C PRO A 10 -5.27 -14.57 -5.38
N LYS A 11 -6.46 -14.94 -5.89
CA LYS A 11 -6.65 -15.28 -7.30
C LYS A 11 -7.33 -14.12 -8.02
N ILE A 12 -6.73 -13.68 -9.12
CA ILE A 12 -7.41 -12.73 -10.02
C ILE A 12 -8.42 -13.51 -10.86
N THR A 13 -9.71 -13.26 -10.63
CA THR A 13 -10.84 -13.97 -11.26
C THR A 13 -11.27 -13.33 -12.59
N TYR A 14 -10.93 -12.06 -12.81
CA TYR A 14 -11.25 -11.32 -14.02
C TYR A 14 -10.14 -10.31 -14.33
N SER A 15 -9.65 -10.31 -15.57
CA SER A 15 -8.69 -9.33 -16.07
C SER A 15 -9.24 -8.77 -17.37
N ALA A 16 -9.34 -7.44 -17.47
CA ALA A 16 -9.64 -6.75 -18.73
C ALA A 16 -8.46 -6.84 -19.72
N VAL A 17 -7.28 -7.20 -19.23
CA VAL A 17 -6.08 -7.45 -20.03
C VAL A 17 -6.13 -8.91 -20.49
N GLY A 18 -6.30 -9.13 -21.79
CA GLY A 18 -5.99 -10.43 -22.39
C GLY A 18 -4.51 -10.73 -22.18
N GLY A 19 -4.19 -11.82 -21.51
CA GLY A 19 -2.82 -12.15 -21.14
C GLY A 19 -2.71 -13.49 -20.44
N ASN A 20 -1.48 -13.97 -20.24
CA ASN A 20 -1.20 -15.21 -19.53
C ASN A 20 -1.50 -15.02 -18.03
N MET A 21 -2.52 -15.71 -17.53
CA MET A 21 -2.99 -15.54 -16.16
C MET A 21 -1.95 -15.98 -15.12
N ASP A 22 -1.12 -16.98 -15.45
CA ASP A 22 -0.08 -17.48 -14.54
C ASP A 22 1.03 -16.43 -14.34
N GLU A 23 1.43 -15.75 -15.42
CA GLU A 23 2.42 -14.66 -15.37
C GLU A 23 1.88 -13.46 -14.59
N ILE A 24 0.58 -13.15 -14.75
CA ILE A 24 -0.08 -12.07 -14.02
C ILE A 24 -0.10 -12.38 -12.52
N HIS A 25 -0.50 -13.59 -12.12
CA HIS A 25 -0.52 -14.00 -10.71
C HIS A 25 0.89 -13.98 -10.11
N ALA A 26 1.88 -14.52 -10.82
CA ALA A 26 3.27 -14.50 -10.36
C ALA A 26 3.81 -13.07 -10.17
N SER A 27 3.52 -12.17 -11.11
CA SER A 27 3.92 -10.76 -11.03
C SER A 27 3.24 -10.03 -9.86
N TYR A 28 1.95 -10.33 -9.63
CA TYR A 28 1.20 -9.79 -8.50
C TYR A 28 1.79 -10.25 -7.16
N ASP A 29 2.08 -11.54 -7.00
CA ASP A 29 2.65 -12.08 -5.77
C ASP A 29 4.03 -11.47 -5.46
N ALA A 30 4.88 -11.32 -6.49
CA ALA A 30 6.18 -10.67 -6.35
C ALA A 30 6.05 -9.19 -5.93
N ALA A 31 5.13 -8.44 -6.56
CA ALA A 31 4.85 -7.06 -6.19
C ALA A 31 4.28 -6.94 -4.78
N LEU A 32 3.37 -7.84 -4.40
CA LEU A 32 2.78 -7.86 -3.07
C LEU A 32 3.84 -8.10 -1.99
N ALA A 33 4.76 -9.05 -2.21
CA ALA A 33 5.88 -9.28 -1.30
C ALA A 33 6.75 -8.03 -1.14
N ALA A 34 7.07 -7.34 -2.25
CA ALA A 34 7.89 -6.13 -2.23
C ALA A 34 7.20 -4.92 -1.56
N VAL A 35 5.87 -4.78 -1.72
CA VAL A 35 5.12 -3.63 -1.20
C VAL A 35 4.74 -3.80 0.27
N ARG A 36 4.52 -5.04 0.74
CA ARG A 36 4.16 -5.29 2.15
C ARG A 36 5.17 -4.70 3.14
N GLY A 37 6.46 -4.78 2.83
CA GLY A 37 7.52 -4.18 3.67
C GLY A 37 7.54 -2.65 3.68
N LYS A 38 6.77 -1.99 2.82
CA LYS A 38 6.68 -0.53 2.72
C LYS A 38 5.46 0.05 3.43
N LEU A 39 4.55 -0.80 3.90
CA LEU A 39 3.36 -0.36 4.64
C LEU A 39 3.77 0.36 5.93
N GLY A 40 3.05 1.42 6.25
CA GLY A 40 3.30 2.25 7.42
C GLY A 40 4.48 3.23 7.29
N ALA A 41 5.14 3.27 6.12
CA ALA A 41 6.21 4.20 5.84
C ALA A 41 5.73 5.67 5.94
N THR A 42 6.68 6.55 6.25
CA THR A 42 6.43 7.99 6.30
C THR A 42 6.77 8.63 4.95
N HIS A 43 5.80 9.34 4.39
CA HIS A 43 5.90 10.03 3.12
C HIS A 43 5.91 11.54 3.33
N ARG A 44 6.92 12.18 2.76
CA ARG A 44 7.16 13.63 2.79
C ARG A 44 6.46 14.33 1.62
N LEU A 45 6.31 15.65 1.70
CA LEU A 45 5.88 16.45 0.55
C LEU A 45 6.97 16.41 -0.51
N PHE A 46 6.59 16.56 -1.78
CA PHE A 46 7.55 16.71 -2.87
C PHE A 46 7.35 18.09 -3.50
N ILE A 47 8.28 19.00 -3.24
CA ILE A 47 8.21 20.42 -3.62
C ILE A 47 9.52 20.77 -4.31
N ASP A 48 9.43 21.35 -5.49
CA ASP A 48 10.58 21.78 -6.29
C ASP A 48 11.65 20.68 -6.50
N GLY A 49 11.19 19.46 -6.78
CA GLY A 49 12.07 18.32 -7.01
C GLY A 49 12.69 17.70 -5.76
N ALA A 50 12.36 18.20 -4.56
CA ALA A 50 12.91 17.72 -3.29
C ALA A 50 11.82 17.20 -2.34
N PHE A 51 12.17 16.22 -1.51
CA PHE A 51 11.32 15.78 -0.42
C PHE A 51 11.48 16.73 0.78
N VAL A 52 10.38 17.36 1.17
CA VAL A 52 10.32 18.36 2.25
C VAL A 52 9.38 17.87 3.34
N GLU A 53 9.75 18.08 4.60
CA GLU A 53 8.85 17.84 5.74
C GLU A 53 7.85 19.00 5.83
N GLY A 54 6.57 18.68 5.96
CA GLY A 54 5.55 19.68 6.24
C GLY A 54 5.44 19.92 7.75
N ASP A 55 5.03 21.14 8.12
CA ASP A 55 4.89 21.56 9.51
C ASP A 55 3.55 21.15 10.14
N GLY A 56 2.65 20.56 9.37
CA GLY A 56 1.36 20.09 9.86
C GLY A 56 1.39 18.67 10.46
N PRO A 57 0.30 18.24 11.11
CA PRO A 57 0.23 16.95 11.79
C PRO A 57 0.34 15.77 10.81
N LEU A 58 1.15 14.78 11.18
CA LEU A 58 1.30 13.55 10.43
C LEU A 58 -0.04 12.77 10.38
N GLN A 59 -0.58 12.61 9.17
CA GLN A 59 -1.84 11.89 8.92
C GLN A 59 -1.57 10.42 8.70
N GLN A 60 -2.22 9.56 9.47
CA GLN A 60 -2.11 8.11 9.29
C GLN A 60 -3.27 7.60 8.42
N THR A 61 -2.94 6.87 7.37
CA THR A 61 -3.94 6.18 6.54
C THR A 61 -3.92 4.69 6.85
N ALA A 62 -5.06 4.16 7.28
CA ALA A 62 -5.27 2.73 7.50
C ALA A 62 -6.09 2.12 6.37
N SER A 63 -5.99 0.81 6.19
CA SER A 63 -6.85 0.09 5.24
C SER A 63 -8.32 0.20 5.67
N PRO A 64 -9.26 0.46 4.74
CA PRO A 64 -10.67 0.56 5.06
C PRO A 64 -11.29 -0.80 5.42
N ILE A 65 -10.71 -1.90 4.93
CA ILE A 65 -11.18 -3.27 5.17
C ILE A 65 -10.61 -3.82 6.49
N ASP A 66 -9.40 -3.40 6.85
CA ASP A 66 -8.72 -3.78 8.09
C ASP A 66 -7.97 -2.58 8.66
N ARG A 67 -8.52 -1.97 9.71
CA ARG A 67 -7.97 -0.75 10.29
C ARG A 67 -6.72 -0.97 11.14
N GLU A 68 -6.34 -2.21 11.43
CA GLU A 68 -5.07 -2.52 12.09
C GLU A 68 -3.89 -2.41 11.11
N VAL A 69 -4.17 -2.52 9.80
CA VAL A 69 -3.17 -2.37 8.75
C VAL A 69 -2.99 -0.89 8.40
N ILE A 70 -1.85 -0.32 8.81
CA ILE A 70 -1.46 1.04 8.44
C ILE A 70 -0.82 1.03 7.06
N ILE A 71 -1.43 1.73 6.11
CA ILE A 71 -0.92 1.85 4.74
C ILE A 71 0.30 2.77 4.72
N GLY A 72 0.20 3.92 5.37
CA GLY A 72 1.26 4.91 5.39
C GLY A 72 0.95 6.09 6.30
N LYS A 73 1.96 6.92 6.51
CA LYS A 73 1.88 8.15 7.28
C LYS A 73 2.33 9.30 6.38
N PHE A 74 1.54 10.36 6.29
CA PHE A 74 1.75 11.44 5.34
C PHE A 74 1.86 12.76 6.09
N THR A 75 2.93 13.52 5.85
CA THR A 75 3.02 14.88 6.38
C THR A 75 1.99 15.78 5.66
N SER A 76 1.51 16.82 6.34
CA SER A 76 0.60 17.79 5.75
C SER A 76 1.28 19.15 5.62
N ALA A 77 0.91 19.89 4.57
CA ALA A 77 1.26 21.31 4.49
C ALA A 77 0.59 22.08 5.64
N SER A 78 1.17 23.23 6.00
CA SER A 78 0.51 24.18 6.90
C SER A 78 -0.75 24.75 6.24
N ALA A 79 -1.68 25.24 7.06
CA ALA A 79 -2.88 25.95 6.60
C ALA A 79 -2.56 27.31 5.96
#